data_AF-F0YIG4-F1
#
_entry.id   AF-F0YIG4-F1
#
_cell.length_a   1.000
_cell.length_b   1.000
_cell.length_c   1.000
_cell.angle_alpha   90.00
_cell.angle_beta   90.00
_cell.angle_gamma   90.00
#
_symmetry.space_group_name_H-M   'P 1'
#
loop_
_entity.id
_entity.type
_entity.pdbx_description
1 polymer ?
#
loop_
_entity_poly.entity_id
_entity_poly.type
_entity_poly.pdbx_seq_one_letter_code
_entity_poly.pdbx_strand_id
1 'polypeptide(L)'
;MLLRSIACRAPTPAALGAEFAKEIAAAGAPDALLWLTDASDAAFVARAAADACGAAVGARTAGGLVGGGREHYGPPEGPEPRVVGGIATESDLYLGGDALDGGVVGLALHGATLDAVVGQGATPVGPAFKVTACEGNVVRALDGSDVGAALDPVLADWNPMMGDLKIGVRVPTRAAADGGPARADAPDAYVVRQLLGMNREASALAIGAAPDLLAAEDVAIQLHAFGPQAAKRELEDAAARLTGGAGGLIVPCVGRGPALYGEADVESRALAAALGRELELAGFFANGEIGPVGARTFVHTFSTVVGLLR
;
A
#
# COMPACT_ATOMS: atom_id res chain seq x y z
N MET A 1 -24.59 12.60 1.01
CA MET A 1 -24.02 11.24 1.12
C MET A 1 -25.08 10.29 1.65
N LEU A 2 -25.39 9.21 0.91
CA LEU A 2 -26.26 8.13 1.40
C LEU A 2 -25.38 6.96 1.84
N LEU A 3 -25.64 6.43 3.03
CA LEU A 3 -24.93 5.29 3.62
C LEU A 3 -25.84 4.07 3.70
N ARG A 4 -25.32 2.91 3.30
CA ARG A 4 -25.99 1.61 3.52
C ARG A 4 -24.99 0.62 4.11
N SER A 5 -25.39 -0.02 5.20
CA SER A 5 -24.62 -1.12 5.79
C SER A 5 -24.87 -2.40 5.00
N ILE A 6 -23.80 -3.16 4.79
CA ILE A 6 -23.80 -4.47 4.14
C ILE A 6 -23.14 -5.45 5.10
N ALA A 7 -23.71 -6.65 5.22
CA ALA A 7 -23.01 -7.76 5.85
C ALA A 7 -23.43 -9.07 5.19
N CYS A 8 -22.45 -9.90 4.88
CA CYS A 8 -22.73 -11.23 4.35
C CYS A 8 -21.75 -12.25 4.92
N ARG A 9 -22.22 -13.50 4.99
CA ARG A 9 -21.44 -14.66 5.39
C ARG A 9 -21.59 -15.75 4.34
N ALA A 10 -20.55 -16.54 4.16
CA ALA A 10 -20.58 -17.69 3.27
C ALA A 10 -19.61 -18.76 3.75
N PRO A 11 -19.86 -20.04 3.43
CA PRO A 11 -19.04 -21.15 3.92
C PRO A 11 -17.67 -21.26 3.24
N THR A 12 -17.44 -20.51 2.15
CA THR A 12 -16.15 -20.50 1.43
C THR A 12 -15.79 -19.08 1.00
N PRO A 13 -14.49 -18.74 0.86
CA PRO A 13 -14.06 -17.41 0.40
C PRO A 13 -14.64 -17.02 -0.97
N ALA A 14 -14.70 -17.95 -1.92
CA ALA A 14 -15.27 -17.70 -3.25
C ALA A 14 -16.77 -17.37 -3.18
N ALA A 15 -17.53 -18.12 -2.37
CA ALA A 15 -18.94 -17.83 -2.15
C ALA A 15 -19.14 -16.50 -1.39
N LEU A 16 -18.22 -16.14 -0.48
CA LEU A 16 -18.27 -14.88 0.25
C LEU A 16 -18.12 -13.69 -0.69
N GLY A 17 -17.14 -13.72 -1.60
CA GLY A 17 -16.97 -12.69 -2.61
C GLY A 17 -18.19 -12.55 -3.52
N ALA A 18 -18.75 -13.68 -3.97
CA ALA A 18 -19.95 -13.68 -4.81
C ALA A 18 -21.18 -13.10 -4.09
N GLU A 19 -21.38 -13.44 -2.82
CA GLU A 19 -22.50 -12.92 -2.03
C GLU A 19 -22.33 -11.43 -1.73
N PHE A 20 -21.09 -11.02 -1.40
CA PHE A 20 -20.79 -9.62 -1.17
C PHE A 20 -21.06 -8.76 -2.42
N ALA A 21 -20.67 -9.24 -3.60
CA ALA A 21 -20.97 -8.56 -4.86
C ALA A 21 -22.48 -8.38 -5.09
N LYS A 22 -23.32 -9.37 -4.75
CA LYS A 22 -24.77 -9.25 -4.85
C LYS A 22 -25.33 -8.20 -3.89
N GLU A 23 -24.87 -8.19 -2.64
CA GLU A 23 -25.30 -7.21 -1.65
C GLU A 23 -24.89 -5.79 -2.03
N ILE A 24 -23.68 -5.60 -2.58
CA ILE A 24 -23.24 -4.30 -3.11
C ILE A 24 -24.13 -3.86 -4.29
N ALA A 25 -24.47 -4.77 -5.20
CA ALA A 25 -25.38 -4.48 -6.31
C ALA A 25 -26.80 -4.10 -5.80
N ALA A 26 -27.31 -4.80 -4.79
CA ALA A 26 -28.58 -4.50 -4.14
C ALA A 26 -28.57 -3.16 -3.39
N ALA A 27 -27.39 -2.73 -2.91
CA ALA A 27 -27.18 -1.42 -2.30
C ALA A 27 -27.22 -0.26 -3.32
N GLY A 28 -27.16 -0.54 -4.63
CA GLY A 28 -27.33 0.45 -5.69
C GLY A 28 -26.04 0.93 -6.36
N ALA A 29 -24.99 0.10 -6.41
CA ALA A 29 -23.69 0.41 -7.02
C ALA A 29 -23.04 1.68 -6.44
N PRO A 30 -22.45 1.60 -5.24
CA PRO A 30 -21.91 2.76 -4.54
C PRO A 30 -20.67 3.34 -5.23
N ASP A 31 -20.45 4.63 -5.04
CA ASP A 31 -19.25 5.34 -5.53
C ASP A 31 -17.99 4.95 -4.74
N ALA A 32 -18.16 4.67 -3.44
CA ALA A 32 -17.10 4.15 -2.58
C ALA A 32 -17.60 3.07 -1.62
N LEU A 33 -16.72 2.15 -1.23
CA LEU A 33 -17.03 1.08 -0.27
C LEU A 33 -15.97 1.01 0.83
N LEU A 34 -16.38 1.09 2.10
CA LEU A 34 -15.53 0.68 3.22
C LEU A 34 -15.88 -0.77 3.57
N TRP A 35 -14.93 -1.65 3.84
CA TRP A 35 -15.21 -3.03 4.22
C TRP A 35 -14.17 -3.64 5.15
N LEU A 36 -14.60 -4.62 5.95
CA LEU A 36 -13.77 -5.39 6.87
C LEU A 36 -14.12 -6.87 6.74
N THR A 37 -13.13 -7.75 6.69
CA THR A 37 -13.35 -9.20 6.65
C THR A 37 -12.38 -9.95 7.53
N ASP A 38 -12.87 -11.00 8.18
CA ASP A 38 -12.07 -12.00 8.90
C ASP A 38 -11.77 -13.24 8.05
N ALA A 39 -12.19 -13.24 6.77
CA ALA A 39 -11.98 -14.36 5.87
C ALA A 39 -10.49 -14.69 5.74
N SER A 40 -10.16 -15.99 5.75
CA SER A 40 -8.79 -16.48 5.58
C SER A 40 -8.18 -16.13 4.21
N ASP A 41 -9.03 -15.83 3.23
CA ASP A 41 -8.66 -15.33 1.92
C ASP A 41 -9.53 -14.11 1.56
N ALA A 42 -9.04 -12.92 1.91
CA ALA A 42 -9.70 -11.66 1.62
C ALA A 42 -9.63 -11.26 0.13
N ALA A 43 -8.96 -12.06 -0.71
CA ALA A 43 -8.75 -11.71 -2.10
C ALA A 43 -10.06 -11.56 -2.87
N PHE A 44 -10.95 -12.52 -2.66
CA PHE A 44 -12.26 -12.54 -3.29
C PHE A 44 -13.14 -11.39 -2.81
N VAL A 45 -13.02 -10.99 -1.54
CA VAL A 45 -13.74 -9.84 -0.99
C VAL A 45 -13.21 -8.53 -1.58
N ALA A 46 -11.89 -8.35 -1.62
CA ALA A 46 -11.25 -7.19 -2.21
C ALA A 46 -11.59 -7.04 -3.69
N ARG A 47 -11.56 -8.14 -4.45
CA ARG A 47 -11.95 -8.17 -5.86
C ARG A 47 -13.44 -7.87 -6.05
N ALA A 48 -14.32 -8.49 -5.26
CA ALA A 48 -15.75 -8.22 -5.32
C ALA A 48 -16.08 -6.74 -5.02
N ALA A 49 -15.41 -6.16 -4.02
CA ALA A 49 -15.51 -4.72 -3.71
C ALA A 49 -15.04 -3.87 -4.90
N ALA A 50 -13.83 -4.12 -5.38
CA ALA A 50 -13.21 -3.40 -6.49
C ALA A 50 -14.02 -3.48 -7.80
N ASP A 51 -14.48 -4.67 -8.18
CA ASP A 51 -15.25 -4.87 -9.42
C ASP A 51 -16.62 -4.17 -9.34
N ALA A 52 -17.14 -3.97 -8.12
CA ALA A 52 -18.44 -3.36 -7.88
C ALA A 52 -18.41 -1.83 -7.69
N CYS A 53 -17.27 -1.24 -7.30
CA CYS A 53 -17.17 0.21 -7.06
C CYS A 53 -15.80 0.80 -7.47
N GLY A 54 -15.80 2.03 -7.96
CA GLY A 54 -14.58 2.71 -8.44
C GLY A 54 -13.54 3.02 -7.36
N ALA A 55 -13.93 3.00 -6.08
CA ALA A 55 -13.04 3.22 -4.94
C ALA A 55 -13.41 2.30 -3.76
N ALA A 56 -12.44 1.56 -3.23
CA ALA A 56 -12.66 0.67 -2.09
C ALA A 56 -11.61 0.88 -1.00
N VAL A 57 -12.05 0.85 0.26
CA VAL A 57 -11.18 0.88 1.43
C VAL A 57 -11.43 -0.38 2.24
N GLY A 58 -10.39 -1.14 2.56
CA GLY A 58 -10.53 -2.48 3.14
C GLY A 58 -9.61 -2.75 4.33
N ALA A 59 -10.04 -3.62 5.25
CA ALA A 59 -9.10 -4.29 6.14
C ALA A 59 -9.39 -5.78 6.27
N ARG A 60 -8.33 -6.55 6.55
CA ARG A 60 -8.42 -7.96 6.93
C ARG A 60 -8.02 -8.18 8.37
N THR A 61 -8.67 -9.12 9.02
CA THR A 61 -8.54 -9.40 10.43
C THR A 61 -8.08 -10.88 10.69
N ALA A 62 -7.30 -11.14 11.76
CA ALA A 62 -6.93 -12.44 12.38
C ALA A 62 -6.11 -13.58 11.66
N GLY A 63 -5.09 -13.34 10.81
CA GLY A 63 -4.03 -14.39 10.63
C GLY A 63 -3.29 -14.56 9.29
N GLY A 64 -2.58 -13.52 8.81
CA GLY A 64 -1.55 -13.68 7.77
C GLY A 64 -2.04 -13.49 6.33
N LEU A 65 -1.20 -12.84 5.52
CA LEU A 65 -1.43 -12.16 4.24
C LEU A 65 -2.56 -12.67 3.32
N VAL A 66 -3.25 -11.73 2.69
CA VAL A 66 -3.30 -11.52 1.22
C VAL A 66 -4.35 -10.43 0.98
N GLY A 67 -3.89 -9.26 0.54
CA GLY A 67 -4.66 -8.45 -0.40
C GLY A 67 -4.69 -9.19 -1.73
N GLY A 68 -5.88 -9.39 -2.29
CA GLY A 68 -6.13 -10.35 -3.35
C GLY A 68 -5.53 -10.08 -4.70
N GLY A 69 -4.64 -10.98 -5.08
CA GLY A 69 -3.96 -11.09 -6.35
C GLY A 69 -2.64 -11.79 -6.06
N ARG A 70 -1.76 -11.96 -7.04
CA ARG A 70 -0.33 -12.03 -6.69
C ARG A 70 0.03 -10.71 -5.96
N GLU A 71 1.28 -10.45 -5.60
CA GLU A 71 1.67 -9.02 -5.42
C GLU A 71 1.36 -8.17 -6.68
N HIS A 72 0.85 -8.81 -7.74
CA HIS A 72 0.18 -8.28 -8.91
C HIS A 72 -1.36 -8.46 -8.87
N TYR A 73 -2.09 -7.35 -9.01
CA TYR A 73 -3.11 -7.29 -10.07
C TYR A 73 -2.35 -7.46 -11.39
N GLY A 74 -2.71 -8.44 -12.24
CA GLY A 74 -1.96 -8.80 -13.45
C GLY A 74 -1.74 -7.62 -14.42
N PRO A 75 -1.04 -7.82 -15.57
CA PRO A 75 -0.93 -6.78 -16.60
C PRO A 75 -2.33 -6.19 -16.91
N PRO A 76 -2.43 -4.87 -17.18
CA PRO A 76 -3.69 -4.17 -17.17
C PRO A 76 -4.60 -4.67 -18.30
N GLU A 77 -5.57 -5.51 -17.96
CA GLU A 77 -6.77 -5.71 -18.75
C GLU A 77 -7.89 -4.83 -18.16
N GLY A 78 -7.67 -3.51 -18.10
CA GLY A 78 -8.66 -2.52 -17.66
C GLY A 78 -8.19 -1.54 -16.57
N PRO A 79 -9.05 -0.59 -16.16
CA PRO A 79 -8.75 0.37 -15.10
C PRO A 79 -8.65 -0.35 -13.74
N GLU A 80 -7.48 -0.28 -13.08
CA GLU A 80 -7.28 -0.88 -11.76
C GLU A 80 -8.02 -0.09 -10.66
N PRO A 81 -8.69 -0.78 -9.72
CA PRO A 81 -9.36 -0.18 -8.58
C PRO A 81 -8.36 0.47 -7.61
N ARG A 82 -8.66 1.67 -7.11
CA ARG A 82 -7.88 2.26 -6.02
C ARG A 82 -8.30 1.62 -4.70
N VAL A 83 -7.42 0.82 -4.13
CA VAL A 83 -7.62 0.24 -2.79
C VAL A 83 -6.72 0.91 -1.77
N VAL A 84 -7.33 1.36 -0.68
CA VAL A 84 -6.66 1.86 0.53
C VAL A 84 -7.00 0.94 1.70
N GLY A 85 -6.08 0.66 2.61
CA GLY A 85 -6.39 -0.25 3.70
C GLY A 85 -5.19 -0.79 4.45
N GLY A 86 -5.41 -1.91 5.13
CA GLY A 86 -4.33 -2.66 5.75
C GLY A 86 -4.75 -3.95 6.41
N ILE A 87 -3.76 -4.66 6.95
CA ILE A 87 -3.95 -5.94 7.63
C ILE A 87 -3.80 -5.71 9.14
N ALA A 88 -4.84 -6.07 9.90
CA ALA A 88 -4.86 -6.05 11.35
C ALA A 88 -4.67 -7.47 11.92
N THR A 89 -4.07 -7.57 13.11
CA THR A 89 -3.91 -8.82 13.88
C THR A 89 -4.87 -8.82 15.06
N GLU A 90 -5.49 -9.97 15.36
CA GLU A 90 -6.43 -10.20 16.48
C GLU A 90 -7.62 -9.23 16.57
N SER A 91 -8.81 -9.72 16.26
CA SER A 91 -9.84 -8.80 15.77
C SER A 91 -11.18 -9.50 15.58
N ASP A 92 -12.21 -8.98 16.25
CA ASP A 92 -13.58 -9.39 16.07
C ASP A 92 -14.30 -8.46 15.07
N LEU A 93 -15.19 -9.03 14.29
CA LEU A 93 -16.01 -8.27 13.33
C LEU A 93 -17.29 -7.81 14.03
N TYR A 94 -17.64 -6.52 13.99
CA TYR A 94 -18.88 -6.02 14.60
C TYR A 94 -19.77 -5.29 13.58
N LEU A 95 -21.09 -5.44 13.72
CA LEU A 95 -22.07 -4.64 12.99
C LEU A 95 -23.18 -4.20 13.94
N GLY A 96 -23.42 -2.88 14.04
CA GLY A 96 -24.51 -2.36 14.89
C GLY A 96 -24.36 -2.67 16.38
N GLY A 97 -23.16 -3.02 16.84
CA GLY A 97 -22.87 -3.43 18.22
C GLY A 97 -22.82 -4.95 18.43
N ASP A 98 -23.24 -5.74 17.45
CA ASP A 98 -23.23 -7.21 17.54
C ASP A 98 -21.92 -7.78 16.99
N ALA A 99 -21.32 -8.71 17.74
CA ALA A 99 -20.18 -9.49 17.28
C ALA A 99 -20.61 -10.49 16.18
N LEU A 100 -19.82 -10.58 15.13
CA LEU A 100 -20.00 -11.50 14.03
C LEU A 100 -18.92 -12.58 14.07
N ASP A 101 -19.32 -13.80 13.73
CA ASP A 101 -18.46 -14.99 13.63
C ASP A 101 -18.30 -15.34 12.15
N GLY A 102 -17.33 -14.73 11.48
CA GLY A 102 -17.10 -14.89 10.05
C GLY A 102 -17.79 -13.85 9.17
N GLY A 103 -17.15 -13.53 8.04
CA GLY A 103 -17.75 -12.89 6.88
C GLY A 103 -17.12 -11.55 6.49
N VAL A 104 -17.92 -10.70 5.86
CA VAL A 104 -17.54 -9.32 5.53
C VAL A 104 -18.65 -8.39 5.98
N VAL A 105 -18.25 -7.26 6.57
CA VAL A 105 -19.13 -6.09 6.75
C VAL A 105 -18.62 -4.98 5.84
N GLY A 106 -19.55 -4.15 5.37
CA GLY A 106 -19.20 -2.99 4.56
C GLY A 106 -20.17 -1.84 4.73
N LEU A 107 -19.71 -0.66 4.34
CA LEU A 107 -20.48 0.56 4.24
C LEU A 107 -20.40 1.04 2.79
N ALA A 108 -21.54 1.02 2.11
CA ALA A 108 -21.70 1.55 0.77
C ALA A 108 -21.99 3.06 0.84
N LEU A 109 -21.13 3.87 0.22
CA LEU A 109 -21.21 5.33 0.20
C LEU A 109 -21.61 5.81 -1.20
N HIS A 110 -22.64 6.66 -1.26
CA HIS A 110 -23.09 7.29 -2.49
C HIS A 110 -22.88 8.80 -2.45
N GLY A 111 -22.42 9.36 -3.57
CA GLY A 111 -21.96 10.73 -3.73
C GLY A 111 -20.64 10.98 -3.00
N ALA A 112 -19.76 9.98 -2.92
CA ALA A 112 -18.46 10.06 -2.27
C ALA A 112 -17.34 9.63 -3.21
N THR A 113 -16.21 10.31 -3.16
CA THR A 113 -14.98 9.92 -3.86
C THR A 113 -13.85 9.68 -2.87
N LEU A 114 -12.83 8.92 -3.27
CA LEU A 114 -11.68 8.60 -2.42
C LEU A 114 -10.38 9.07 -3.06
N ASP A 115 -9.67 9.93 -2.37
CA ASP A 115 -8.27 10.23 -2.69
C ASP A 115 -7.35 9.41 -1.79
N ALA A 116 -6.38 8.74 -2.41
CA ALA A 116 -5.43 7.86 -1.72
C ALA A 116 -4.05 8.52 -1.68
N VAL A 117 -3.42 8.48 -0.51
CA VAL A 117 -2.03 8.90 -0.30
C VAL A 117 -1.27 7.79 0.39
N VAL A 118 -0.05 7.52 -0.07
CA VAL A 118 0.88 6.59 0.57
C VAL A 118 2.15 7.36 0.91
N GLY A 119 2.52 7.39 2.20
CA GLY A 119 3.81 7.88 2.65
C GLY A 119 4.70 6.71 3.03
N GLN A 120 5.73 6.41 2.23
CA GLN A 120 6.64 5.27 2.45
C GLN A 120 7.81 5.64 3.37
N GLY A 121 8.10 6.93 3.48
CA GLY A 121 9.07 7.54 4.37
C GLY A 121 10.51 7.28 4.00
N ALA A 122 10.78 7.09 2.70
CA ALA A 122 12.12 6.73 2.23
C ALA A 122 12.59 7.64 1.10
N THR A 123 13.79 8.22 1.22
CA THR A 123 14.38 9.09 0.20
C THR A 123 15.41 8.35 -0.65
N PRO A 124 15.46 8.55 -1.97
CA PRO A 124 16.44 7.86 -2.82
C PRO A 124 17.90 8.13 -2.45
N VAL A 125 18.76 7.12 -2.61
CA VAL A 125 20.21 7.13 -2.33
C VAL A 125 20.95 6.53 -3.52
N GLY A 126 21.92 7.26 -4.07
CA GLY A 126 22.68 6.83 -5.24
C GLY A 126 21.84 6.72 -6.52
N PRO A 127 22.35 6.10 -7.59
CA PRO A 127 21.60 5.89 -8.83
C PRO A 127 20.64 4.70 -8.72
N ALA A 128 19.73 4.59 -9.70
CA ALA A 128 18.96 3.38 -9.92
C ALA A 128 19.75 2.39 -10.79
N PHE A 129 19.60 1.11 -10.52
CA PHE A 129 20.28 0.01 -11.20
C PHE A 129 19.25 -0.94 -11.82
N LYS A 130 19.43 -1.33 -13.08
CA LYS A 130 18.60 -2.36 -13.72
C LYS A 130 18.89 -3.72 -13.11
N VAL A 131 17.85 -4.46 -12.74
CA VAL A 131 18.00 -5.87 -12.37
C VAL A 131 18.24 -6.65 -13.65
N THR A 132 19.42 -7.28 -13.75
CA THR A 132 19.83 -8.03 -14.96
C THR A 132 19.88 -9.53 -14.74
N ALA A 133 19.89 -9.98 -13.48
CA ALA A 133 19.65 -11.36 -13.11
C ALA A 133 19.03 -11.44 -11.70
N CYS A 134 18.05 -12.31 -11.52
CA CYS A 134 17.46 -12.62 -10.22
C CYS A 134 17.00 -14.09 -10.15
N GLU A 135 16.93 -14.62 -8.92
CA GLU A 135 16.39 -15.93 -8.61
C GLU A 135 15.40 -15.76 -7.45
N GLY A 136 14.10 -15.91 -7.73
CA GLY A 136 13.08 -15.57 -6.73
C GLY A 136 13.17 -14.09 -6.35
N ASN A 137 13.30 -13.81 -5.05
CA ASN A 137 13.49 -12.47 -4.51
C ASN A 137 14.96 -12.09 -4.24
N VAL A 138 15.90 -12.87 -4.79
CA VAL A 138 17.34 -12.63 -4.67
C VAL A 138 17.88 -12.08 -5.98
N VAL A 139 18.29 -10.82 -5.98
CA VAL A 139 18.97 -10.19 -7.11
C VAL A 139 20.42 -10.68 -7.16
N ARG A 140 20.86 -11.09 -8.37
CA ARG A 140 22.18 -11.66 -8.66
C ARG A 140 23.09 -10.73 -9.44
N ALA A 141 22.51 -9.85 -10.27
CA ALA A 141 23.26 -8.88 -11.04
C ALA A 141 22.49 -7.57 -11.24
N LEU A 142 23.23 -6.47 -11.20
CA LEU A 142 22.76 -5.10 -11.37
C LEU A 142 23.55 -4.45 -12.51
N ASP A 143 22.85 -3.91 -13.52
CA ASP A 143 23.47 -3.34 -14.72
C ASP A 143 24.52 -4.23 -15.39
N GLY A 144 24.30 -5.56 -15.36
CA GLY A 144 25.23 -6.56 -15.90
C GLY A 144 26.46 -6.83 -15.04
N SER A 145 26.54 -6.24 -13.84
CA SER A 145 27.64 -6.40 -12.88
C SER A 145 27.19 -7.13 -11.62
N ASP A 146 28.14 -7.67 -10.87
CA ASP A 146 27.89 -8.25 -9.54
C ASP A 146 27.30 -7.21 -8.59
N VAL A 147 26.42 -7.66 -7.67
CA VAL A 147 25.70 -6.82 -6.71
C VAL A 147 26.67 -5.94 -5.91
N GLY A 148 27.74 -6.54 -5.39
CA GLY A 148 28.73 -5.82 -4.59
C GLY A 148 29.41 -4.71 -5.38
N ALA A 149 29.86 -5.02 -6.60
CA ALA A 149 30.53 -4.05 -7.46
C ALA A 149 29.62 -2.86 -7.82
N ALA A 150 28.34 -3.10 -8.05
CA ALA A 150 27.37 -2.05 -8.36
C ALA A 150 27.05 -1.17 -7.14
N LEU A 151 26.86 -1.77 -5.95
CA LEU A 151 26.39 -1.06 -4.76
C LEU A 151 27.51 -0.47 -3.91
N ASP A 152 28.74 -0.99 -3.99
CA ASP A 152 29.87 -0.53 -3.17
C ASP A 152 30.18 0.96 -3.25
N PRO A 153 30.19 1.58 -4.44
CA PRO A 153 30.40 3.01 -4.55
C PRO A 153 29.34 3.82 -3.78
N VAL A 154 28.09 3.35 -3.78
CA VAL A 154 26.99 4.03 -3.07
C VAL A 154 27.08 3.80 -1.57
N LEU A 155 27.44 2.57 -1.15
CA LEU A 155 27.55 2.20 0.25
C LEU A 155 28.80 2.78 0.93
N ALA A 156 29.84 3.15 0.18
CA ALA A 156 31.03 3.80 0.71
C ALA A 156 30.71 5.16 1.36
N ASP A 157 29.73 5.88 0.80
CA ASP A 157 29.27 7.18 1.31
C ASP A 157 28.09 7.04 2.29
N TRP A 158 27.58 5.83 2.52
CA TRP A 158 26.43 5.58 3.37
C TRP A 158 26.81 5.60 4.86
N ASN A 159 25.99 6.26 5.68
CA ASN A 159 26.13 6.20 7.13
C ASN A 159 24.77 5.98 7.83
N PRO A 160 24.71 5.22 8.94
CA PRO A 160 23.44 4.90 9.61
C PRO A 160 22.65 6.11 10.13
N MET A 161 23.28 7.25 10.38
CA MET A 161 22.57 8.49 10.76
C MET A 161 21.71 9.06 9.63
N MET A 162 21.90 8.60 8.39
CA MET A 162 21.07 9.01 7.25
C MET A 162 19.71 8.30 7.24
N GLY A 163 19.55 7.22 8.02
CA GLY A 163 18.33 6.43 8.12
C GLY A 163 18.60 4.93 7.98
N ASP A 164 17.52 4.16 7.97
CA ASP A 164 17.57 2.72 7.69
C ASP A 164 17.61 2.49 6.18
N LEU A 165 18.51 1.63 5.72
CA LEU A 165 18.61 1.32 4.30
C LEU A 165 17.46 0.40 3.84
N LYS A 166 16.77 0.82 2.79
CA LYS A 166 15.68 0.10 2.11
C LYS A 166 15.97 0.01 0.61
N ILE A 167 15.15 -0.77 -0.10
CA ILE A 167 15.20 -0.88 -1.56
C ILE A 167 13.91 -0.33 -2.15
N GLY A 168 14.00 0.71 -2.97
CA GLY A 168 12.91 1.11 -3.84
C GLY A 168 12.94 0.28 -5.11
N VAL A 169 11.87 -0.47 -5.37
CA VAL A 169 11.67 -1.20 -6.63
C VAL A 169 10.83 -0.33 -7.56
N ARG A 170 11.36 -0.06 -8.75
CA ARG A 170 10.71 0.85 -9.71
C ARG A 170 9.43 0.22 -10.25
N VAL A 171 8.38 1.03 -10.31
CA VAL A 171 7.07 0.66 -10.87
C VAL A 171 6.61 1.72 -11.87
N PRO A 172 5.76 1.36 -12.86
CA PRO A 172 5.20 2.34 -13.77
C PRO A 172 4.41 3.43 -13.02
N THR A 173 4.75 4.69 -13.28
CA THR A 173 3.94 5.82 -12.79
C THR A 173 2.57 5.79 -13.46
N ARG A 174 1.58 6.45 -12.84
CA ARG A 174 0.25 6.58 -13.45
C ARG A 174 0.30 7.22 -14.83
N ALA A 175 1.05 8.32 -14.94
CA ALA A 175 1.21 9.00 -16.22
C ALA A 175 1.80 8.08 -17.30
N ALA A 176 2.76 7.23 -16.95
CA ALA A 176 3.33 6.26 -17.89
C ALA A 176 2.31 5.19 -18.32
N ALA A 177 1.51 4.68 -17.38
CA ALA A 177 0.45 3.70 -17.67
C ALA A 177 -0.66 4.28 -18.57
N ASP A 178 -0.95 5.59 -18.44
CA ASP A 178 -1.91 6.31 -19.28
C ASP A 178 -1.32 6.74 -20.65
N GLY A 179 -0.11 6.27 -21.01
CA GLY A 179 0.57 6.60 -22.28
C GLY A 179 1.28 7.97 -22.29
N GLY A 180 1.36 8.64 -21.15
CA GLY A 180 2.12 9.87 -20.93
C GLY A 180 3.61 9.62 -20.60
N PRO A 181 4.38 10.68 -20.35
CA PRO A 181 5.82 10.55 -20.10
C PRO A 181 6.09 9.87 -18.76
N ALA A 182 6.96 8.85 -18.78
CA ALA A 182 7.50 8.25 -17.57
C ALA A 182 8.42 9.26 -16.86
N ARG A 183 8.23 9.42 -15.54
CA ARG A 183 9.05 10.28 -14.70
C ARG A 183 9.84 9.43 -13.72
N ALA A 184 11.12 9.24 -14.03
CA ALA A 184 12.04 8.41 -13.27
C ALA A 184 12.31 8.91 -11.84
N ASP A 185 12.03 10.19 -11.60
CA ASP A 185 12.25 10.97 -10.39
C ASP A 185 10.96 11.23 -9.60
N ALA A 186 9.82 10.69 -10.06
CA ALA A 186 8.55 10.95 -9.40
C ALA A 186 8.47 10.21 -8.05
N PRO A 187 7.89 10.83 -7.00
CA PRO A 187 7.74 10.20 -5.68
C PRO A 187 6.96 8.87 -5.73
N ASP A 188 6.09 8.70 -6.74
CA ASP A 188 5.26 7.52 -6.96
C ASP A 188 5.89 6.51 -7.94
N ALA A 189 7.17 6.66 -8.28
CA ALA A 189 7.88 5.76 -9.20
C ALA A 189 8.46 4.51 -8.52
N TYR A 190 8.45 4.45 -7.18
CA TYR A 190 9.06 3.35 -6.42
C TYR A 190 8.13 2.82 -5.35
N VAL A 191 8.10 1.50 -5.26
CA VAL A 191 7.57 0.81 -4.08
C VAL A 191 8.75 0.39 -3.19
N VAL A 192 8.74 0.86 -1.95
CA VAL A 192 9.80 0.67 -0.96
C VAL A 192 9.63 -0.71 -0.31
N ARG A 193 10.76 -1.41 -0.18
CA ARG A 193 10.87 -2.80 0.26
C ARG A 193 12.01 -2.96 1.24
N GLN A 194 11.86 -3.96 2.10
CA GLN A 194 12.90 -4.32 3.06
C GLN A 194 14.13 -4.87 2.34
N LEU A 195 15.30 -4.37 2.73
CA LEU A 195 16.57 -5.05 2.47
C LEU A 195 16.68 -6.21 3.48
N LEU A 196 16.55 -7.45 3.02
CA LEU A 196 16.62 -8.63 3.89
C LEU A 196 18.06 -9.03 4.18
N GLY A 197 18.96 -8.78 3.23
CA GLY A 197 20.39 -9.04 3.38
C GLY A 197 21.16 -8.89 2.09
N MET A 198 22.48 -8.80 2.22
CA MET A 198 23.41 -8.75 1.09
C MET A 198 24.60 -9.68 1.38
N ASN A 199 24.97 -10.49 0.39
CA ASN A 199 26.19 -11.29 0.41
C ASN A 199 27.02 -10.97 -0.84
N ARG A 200 28.22 -10.44 -0.62
CA ARG A 200 29.14 -10.00 -1.67
C ARG A 200 29.75 -11.17 -2.43
N GLU A 201 30.22 -12.17 -1.69
CA GLU A 201 30.89 -13.36 -2.24
C GLU A 201 29.95 -14.18 -3.13
N ALA A 202 28.68 -14.27 -2.72
CA ALA A 202 27.65 -15.01 -3.46
C ALA A 202 26.90 -14.15 -4.49
N SER A 203 27.30 -12.89 -4.70
CA SER A 203 26.58 -11.85 -5.46
C SER A 203 25.06 -11.95 -5.25
N ALA A 204 24.62 -11.69 -4.02
CA ALA A 204 23.23 -11.86 -3.61
C ALA A 204 22.72 -10.63 -2.86
N LEU A 205 21.61 -10.06 -3.33
CA LEU A 205 20.82 -9.06 -2.62
C LEU A 205 19.41 -9.59 -2.42
N ALA A 206 19.05 -9.91 -1.19
CA ALA A 206 17.72 -10.41 -0.86
C ALA A 206 16.79 -9.23 -0.53
N ILE A 207 15.66 -9.15 -1.23
CA ILE A 207 14.68 -8.06 -1.11
C ILE A 207 13.36 -8.65 -0.63
N GLY A 208 12.68 -7.97 0.29
CA GLY A 208 11.36 -8.35 0.80
C GLY A 208 10.24 -8.01 -0.17
N ALA A 209 10.33 -8.49 -1.41
CA ALA A 209 9.36 -8.29 -2.49
C ALA A 209 9.02 -9.63 -3.15
N ALA A 210 7.86 -9.72 -3.82
CA ALA A 210 7.53 -10.89 -4.60
C ALA A 210 8.56 -11.08 -5.72
N PRO A 211 8.89 -12.35 -6.02
CA PRO A 211 9.67 -12.70 -7.19
C PRO A 211 9.16 -12.04 -8.47
N ASP A 212 7.85 -12.00 -8.66
CA ASP A 212 7.17 -11.47 -9.84
C ASP A 212 7.53 -10.00 -10.10
N LEU A 213 7.68 -9.20 -9.03
CA LEU A 213 8.01 -7.78 -9.14
C LEU A 213 9.46 -7.58 -9.60
N LEU A 214 10.37 -8.46 -9.17
CA LEU A 214 11.79 -8.39 -9.51
C LEU A 214 12.14 -9.11 -10.82
N ALA A 215 11.25 -9.96 -11.31
CA ALA A 215 11.38 -10.65 -12.59
C ALA A 215 10.70 -9.89 -13.74
N ALA A 216 10.02 -8.77 -13.47
CA ALA A 216 9.40 -7.95 -14.50
C ALA A 216 10.44 -7.38 -15.48
N GLU A 217 10.05 -7.24 -16.75
CA GLU A 217 10.92 -6.66 -17.77
C GLU A 217 11.33 -5.24 -17.38
N ASP A 218 12.60 -4.92 -17.61
CA ASP A 218 13.19 -3.60 -17.34
C ASP A 218 13.03 -3.07 -15.91
N VAL A 219 12.84 -3.96 -14.93
CA VAL A 219 12.79 -3.54 -13.52
C VAL A 219 14.13 -2.96 -13.08
N ALA A 220 14.04 -1.86 -12.33
CA ALA A 220 15.18 -1.20 -11.72
C ALA A 220 14.96 -1.08 -10.21
N ILE A 221 16.05 -1.11 -9.45
CA ILE A 221 16.04 -0.86 -8.01
C ILE A 221 16.93 0.32 -7.67
N GLN A 222 16.66 0.98 -6.55
CA GLN A 222 17.48 2.06 -6.01
C GLN A 222 17.52 1.95 -4.50
N LEU A 223 18.67 2.23 -3.88
CA LEU A 223 18.78 2.31 -2.43
C LEU A 223 17.93 3.48 -1.91
N HIS A 224 17.28 3.32 -0.77
CA HIS A 224 16.48 4.37 -0.15
C HIS A 224 16.81 4.48 1.35
N ALA A 225 16.81 5.70 1.86
CA ALA A 225 17.02 6.01 3.27
C ALA A 225 15.66 6.23 3.95
N PHE A 226 15.27 5.33 4.85
CA PHE A 226 14.06 5.45 5.63
C PHE A 226 14.32 6.17 6.96
N GLY A 227 13.44 7.09 7.34
CA GLY A 227 13.53 7.75 8.65
C GLY A 227 12.31 8.60 9.00
N PRO A 228 12.18 9.00 10.28
CA PRO A 228 10.99 9.73 10.76
C PRO A 228 10.80 11.06 10.03
N GLN A 229 11.86 11.82 9.76
CA GLN A 229 11.74 13.10 9.05
C GLN A 229 11.31 12.90 7.60
N ALA A 230 11.82 11.88 6.92
CA ALA A 230 11.41 11.53 5.55
C ALA A 230 9.94 11.10 5.53
N ALA A 231 9.53 10.21 6.44
CA ALA A 231 8.16 9.75 6.62
C ALA A 231 7.16 10.88 6.83
N LYS A 232 7.47 11.82 7.72
CA LYS A 232 6.61 12.98 7.97
C LYS A 232 6.52 13.88 6.74
N ARG A 233 7.67 14.26 6.14
CA ARG A 233 7.72 15.18 5.00
C ARG A 233 6.99 14.63 3.78
N GLU A 234 7.19 13.36 3.46
CA GLU A 234 6.52 12.72 2.32
C GLU A 234 4.99 12.73 2.50
N LEU A 235 4.50 12.49 3.72
CA LEU A 235 3.07 12.55 4.01
C LEU A 235 2.53 13.98 3.89
N GLU A 236 3.26 14.99 4.39
CA GLU A 236 2.89 16.40 4.25
C GLU A 236 2.82 16.82 2.77
N ASP A 237 3.83 16.48 1.98
CA ASP A 237 3.91 16.81 0.55
C ASP A 237 2.82 16.12 -0.26
N ALA A 238 2.47 14.89 0.10
CA ALA A 238 1.39 14.16 -0.55
C ALA A 238 0.02 14.73 -0.14
N ALA A 239 -0.18 15.04 1.14
CA ALA A 239 -1.42 15.62 1.65
C ALA A 239 -1.67 17.04 1.14
N ALA A 240 -0.63 17.84 0.92
CA ALA A 240 -0.74 19.18 0.34
C ALA A 240 -1.30 19.19 -1.10
N ARG A 241 -1.27 18.05 -1.79
CA ARG A 241 -1.87 17.88 -3.13
C ARG A 241 -3.35 17.53 -3.05
N LEU A 242 -3.83 17.17 -1.87
CA LEU A 242 -5.23 16.88 -1.64
C LEU A 242 -5.98 18.19 -1.41
N THR A 243 -7.22 18.22 -1.85
CA THR A 243 -8.15 19.32 -1.54
C THR A 243 -9.36 18.73 -0.81
N GLY A 244 -10.14 19.55 -0.10
CA GLY A 244 -11.44 19.14 0.47
C GLY A 244 -11.38 17.90 1.39
N GLY A 245 -12.52 17.22 1.55
CA GLY A 245 -12.68 15.96 2.30
C GLY A 245 -13.55 16.06 3.56
N ALA A 246 -14.51 15.16 3.77
CA ALA A 246 -15.33 15.14 4.98
C ALA A 246 -14.63 14.43 6.17
N GLY A 247 -13.68 13.55 5.87
CA GLY A 247 -12.96 12.71 6.83
C GLY A 247 -12.19 11.63 6.07
N GLY A 248 -11.59 10.67 6.76
CA GLY A 248 -10.85 9.62 6.08
C GLY A 248 -10.39 8.47 6.96
N LEU A 249 -9.73 7.51 6.32
CA LEU A 249 -9.02 6.44 6.99
C LEU A 249 -7.52 6.74 7.00
N ILE A 250 -6.87 6.57 8.14
CA ILE A 250 -5.40 6.53 8.27
C ILE A 250 -4.97 5.15 8.74
N VAL A 251 -4.08 4.52 7.98
CA VAL A 251 -3.58 3.16 8.24
C VAL A 251 -2.05 3.21 8.28
N PRO A 252 -1.47 3.55 9.44
CA PRO A 252 -0.03 3.50 9.65
C PRO A 252 0.45 2.07 9.91
N CYS A 253 1.69 1.77 9.53
CA CYS A 253 2.37 0.55 9.96
C CYS A 253 2.54 0.52 11.49
N VAL A 254 2.48 -0.66 12.12
CA VAL A 254 2.79 -0.86 13.55
C VAL A 254 4.16 -0.33 13.96
N GLY A 255 5.10 -0.24 13.02
CA GLY A 255 6.42 0.37 13.23
C GLY A 255 6.42 1.91 13.23
N ARG A 256 5.29 2.57 12.96
CA ARG A 256 5.13 4.04 12.93
C ARG A 256 4.53 4.57 14.24
N GLY A 257 3.99 5.79 14.21
CA GLY A 257 3.49 6.47 15.41
C GLY A 257 4.60 6.63 16.46
N PRO A 258 4.31 6.41 17.76
CA PRO A 258 5.30 6.55 18.82
C PRO A 258 6.57 5.71 18.63
N ALA A 259 6.48 4.54 17.98
CA ALA A 259 7.63 3.68 17.73
C ALA A 259 8.68 4.31 16.79
N LEU A 260 8.22 5.09 15.80
CA LEU A 260 9.09 5.78 14.85
C LEU A 260 9.44 7.20 15.29
N TYR A 261 8.45 7.95 15.78
CA TYR A 261 8.58 9.38 16.04
C TYR A 261 8.93 9.72 17.50
N GLY A 262 8.76 8.77 18.42
CA GLY A 262 8.83 9.03 19.87
C GLY A 262 7.63 9.80 20.42
N GLU A 263 6.63 10.12 19.58
CA GLU A 263 5.45 10.90 19.92
C GLU A 263 4.22 10.36 19.17
N ALA A 264 3.05 10.42 19.83
CA ALA A 264 1.78 10.09 19.20
C ALA A 264 1.34 11.19 18.19
N ASP A 265 0.38 10.84 17.33
CA ASP A 265 -0.37 11.79 16.49
C ASP A 265 0.49 12.67 15.56
N VAL A 266 1.73 12.28 15.27
CA VAL A 266 2.63 13.06 14.39
C VAL A 266 2.08 13.10 12.97
N GLU A 267 1.61 11.97 12.45
CA GLU A 267 1.12 11.86 11.08
C GLU A 267 -0.28 12.46 10.90
N SER A 268 -1.19 12.30 11.87
CA SER A 268 -2.50 12.95 11.84
C SER A 268 -2.37 14.48 11.91
N ARG A 269 -1.49 15.01 12.77
CA ARG A 269 -1.19 16.45 12.79
C ARG A 269 -0.52 16.95 11.52
N ALA A 270 0.36 16.14 10.92
CA ALA A 270 0.97 16.46 9.63
C ALA A 270 -0.09 16.60 8.52
N LEU A 271 -1.07 15.68 8.47
CA LEU A 271 -2.21 15.77 7.56
C LEU A 271 -3.06 17.02 7.83
N ALA A 272 -3.41 17.27 9.09
CA ALA A 272 -4.21 18.43 9.46
C ALA A 272 -3.53 19.76 9.09
N ALA A 273 -2.22 19.86 9.35
CA ALA A 273 -1.41 21.02 8.99
C ALA A 273 -1.34 21.21 7.47
N ALA A 274 -1.11 20.15 6.70
CA ALA A 274 -1.04 20.21 5.23
C ALA A 274 -2.38 20.63 4.60
N LEU A 275 -3.51 20.23 5.19
CA LEU A 275 -4.85 20.56 4.72
C LEU A 275 -5.42 21.86 5.29
N GLY A 276 -4.73 22.46 6.27
CA GLY A 276 -5.15 23.69 6.95
C GLY A 276 -6.38 23.53 7.85
N ARG A 277 -6.72 22.29 8.27
CA ARG A 277 -7.87 21.99 9.14
C ARG A 277 -7.75 20.60 9.74
N GLU A 278 -8.44 20.40 10.86
CA GLU A 278 -8.62 19.07 11.44
C GLU A 278 -9.47 18.15 10.54
N LEU A 279 -9.17 16.86 10.59
CA LEU A 279 -9.89 15.81 9.89
C LEU A 279 -10.48 14.83 10.89
N GLU A 280 -11.73 14.41 10.65
CA GLU A 280 -12.30 13.22 11.28
C GLU A 280 -11.63 11.99 10.66
N LEU A 281 -10.61 11.47 11.34
CA LEU A 281 -9.84 10.31 10.91
C LEU A 281 -10.21 9.09 11.75
N ALA A 282 -10.65 8.03 11.08
CA ALA A 282 -10.68 6.69 11.64
C ALA A 282 -9.43 5.92 11.19
N GLY A 283 -9.12 4.81 11.83
CA GLY A 283 -7.91 4.07 11.47
C GLY A 283 -7.55 2.94 12.40
N PHE A 284 -6.49 2.24 12.05
CA PHE A 284 -5.85 1.21 12.88
C PHE A 284 -4.40 1.04 12.43
N PHE A 285 -3.54 0.56 13.33
CA PHE A 285 -2.18 0.19 12.97
C PHE A 285 -2.18 -1.16 12.25
N ALA A 286 -1.51 -1.22 11.10
CA ALA A 286 -1.43 -2.42 10.27
C ALA A 286 -0.02 -3.02 10.23
N ASN A 287 0.07 -4.29 9.86
CA ASN A 287 1.33 -4.94 9.50
C ASN A 287 1.26 -5.41 8.05
N GLY A 288 1.11 -4.44 7.14
CA GLY A 288 0.75 -4.70 5.75
C GLY A 288 -0.30 -3.69 5.29
N GLU A 289 0.12 -2.44 5.13
CA GLU A 289 -0.74 -1.38 4.61
C GLU A 289 -0.99 -1.60 3.12
N ILE A 290 -2.15 -1.21 2.61
CA ILE A 290 -2.55 -1.42 1.21
C ILE A 290 -2.82 -0.06 0.61
N GLY A 291 -2.12 0.29 -0.45
CA GLY A 291 -2.26 1.61 -1.06
C GLY A 291 -1.65 1.69 -2.46
N PRO A 292 -2.08 2.67 -3.27
CA PRO A 292 -1.57 2.84 -4.63
C PRO A 292 -0.17 3.49 -4.66
N VAL A 293 0.70 2.97 -5.53
CA VAL A 293 1.94 3.62 -5.97
C VAL A 293 1.98 3.56 -7.49
N GLY A 294 2.18 4.71 -8.12
CA GLY A 294 2.11 4.83 -9.57
C GLY A 294 0.74 4.41 -10.10
N ALA A 295 0.72 3.45 -11.01
CA ALA A 295 -0.50 2.98 -11.65
C ALA A 295 -1.21 1.83 -10.90
N ARG A 296 -0.62 1.29 -9.83
CA ARG A 296 -1.05 0.01 -9.23
C ARG A 296 -1.18 0.09 -7.72
N THR A 297 -1.98 -0.81 -7.14
CA THR A 297 -2.02 -1.01 -5.69
C THR A 297 -1.02 -2.05 -5.22
N PHE A 298 -0.33 -1.74 -4.12
CA PHE A 298 0.63 -2.63 -3.48
C PHE A 298 0.27 -2.87 -2.01
N VAL A 299 0.72 -4.01 -1.51
CA VAL A 299 0.95 -4.19 -0.07
C VAL A 299 2.29 -3.54 0.26
N HIS A 300 2.30 -2.77 1.33
CA HIS A 300 3.43 -1.99 1.82
C HIS A 300 3.93 -2.53 3.14
N THR A 301 5.15 -2.13 3.47
CA THR A 301 5.75 -2.34 4.78
C THR A 301 6.38 -1.02 5.19
N PHE A 302 6.24 -0.62 6.46
CA PHE A 302 6.77 0.64 7.00
C PHE A 302 6.16 1.90 6.37
N SER A 303 4.91 1.83 5.89
CA SER A 303 4.22 2.97 5.28
C SER A 303 3.09 3.51 6.15
N THR A 304 2.55 4.66 5.75
CA THR A 304 1.23 5.12 6.17
C THR A 304 0.39 5.32 4.93
N VAL A 305 -0.78 4.69 4.89
CA VAL A 305 -1.76 4.89 3.82
C VAL A 305 -2.92 5.71 4.36
N VAL A 306 -3.33 6.72 3.60
CA VAL A 306 -4.47 7.59 3.89
C VAL A 306 -5.48 7.48 2.76
N GLY A 307 -6.75 7.34 3.12
CA GLY A 307 -7.87 7.43 2.20
C GLY A 307 -8.79 8.57 2.63
N LEU A 308 -8.79 9.69 1.91
CA LEU A 308 -9.68 10.82 2.19
C LEU A 308 -10.98 10.68 1.42
N LEU A 309 -12.09 10.68 2.15
CA LEU A 309 -13.45 10.67 1.59
C LEU A 309 -13.87 12.11 1.27
N ARG A 310 -14.33 12.33 0.04
CA ARG A 310 -14.78 13.62 -0.49
C ARG A 310 -16.23 13.59 -0.95
#